data_AF-A0A434ZTA2-F1
#
_entry.id   AF-A0A434ZTA2-F1
#
_cell.length_a   1.000
_cell.length_b   1.000
_cell.length_c   1.000
_cell.angle_alpha   90.00
_cell.angle_beta   90.00
_cell.angle_gamma   90.00
#
_symmetry.space_group_name_H-M   'P 1'
#
loop_
_entity.id
_entity.type
_entity.pdbx_description
1 polymer ?
#
loop_
_entity_poly.entity_id
_entity_poly.type
_entity_poly.pdbx_seq_one_letter_code
_entity_poly.pdbx_strand_id
1 'polypeptide(L)'
;MRVRETFDSTILRDFYQGRETPIDREQDELNSRRRKFKNILENDTDFYLLHRCTNISAGWLSMLAASVVEDFANAPKTSEPLDEQVAALAFFSRLANDLWAIIELIETGFDLQARALTRSYLEHVDALICCIQDKELTKEFVRAVEPEDSNAFWHKYISKNKLKVRVSIFISEKIGVQNSKLVDILREDAELSGSMLLHPTVTAGLSTAFGNEDGDYESYPIFPTPLAASVGILRTILIHLFWLWFAMESLPKIAAGQWRSLFLTDALQNNRELDRFANIYSKMFGFLLDNQLLMIVSDSNEVPIAGS
;
A
#
# COMPACT_ATOMS: atom_id res chain seq x y z
N MET A 1 16.24 5.39 17.42
CA MET A 1 17.54 5.82 16.84
C MET A 1 18.26 4.68 16.09
N ARG A 2 18.67 3.58 16.73
CA ARG A 2 19.38 2.45 16.08
C ARG A 2 18.64 1.77 14.91
N VAL A 3 17.31 1.63 15.01
CA VAL A 3 16.47 1.04 13.94
C VAL A 3 16.48 1.92 12.69
N ARG A 4 16.31 3.24 12.85
CA ARG A 4 16.37 4.22 11.76
C ARG A 4 17.72 4.21 11.04
N GLU A 5 18.82 4.27 11.78
CA GLU A 5 20.17 4.22 11.20
C GLU A 5 20.43 2.92 10.43
N THR A 6 19.92 1.80 10.93
CA THR A 6 20.02 0.50 10.26
C THR A 6 19.23 0.51 8.95
N PHE A 7 17.99 1.02 8.96
CA PHE A 7 17.19 1.19 7.76
C PHE A 7 17.86 2.09 6.72
N ASP A 8 18.35 3.26 7.16
CA ASP A 8 18.97 4.24 6.28
C ASP A 8 20.24 3.70 5.63
N SER A 9 21.09 3.01 6.41
CA SER A 9 22.35 2.45 5.94
C SER A 9 22.21 1.18 5.09
N THR A 10 21.01 0.58 5.03
CA THR A 10 20.76 -0.65 4.27
C THR A 10 19.76 -0.41 3.15
N ILE A 11 18.48 -0.36 3.46
CA ILE A 11 17.37 -0.29 2.49
C ILE A 11 17.36 1.05 1.78
N LEU A 12 17.40 2.16 2.52
CA LEU A 12 17.28 3.49 1.92
C LEU A 12 18.50 3.83 1.05
N ARG A 13 19.70 3.50 1.53
CA ARG A 13 20.93 3.60 0.75
C ARG A 13 20.84 2.82 -0.55
N ASP A 14 20.42 1.56 -0.50
CA ASP A 14 20.31 0.70 -1.69
C ASP A 14 19.26 1.25 -2.67
N PHE A 15 18.16 1.84 -2.18
CA PHE A 15 17.12 2.47 -2.99
C PHE A 15 17.60 3.72 -3.74
N TYR A 16 18.41 4.57 -3.11
CA TYR A 16 18.94 5.78 -3.73
C TYR A 16 20.24 5.60 -4.49
N GLN A 17 20.87 4.41 -4.45
CA GLN A 17 22.06 4.14 -5.27
C GLN A 17 21.78 4.44 -6.75
N GLY A 18 22.47 5.45 -7.28
CA GLY A 18 22.35 5.92 -8.66
C GLY A 18 21.25 6.96 -8.93
N ARG A 19 20.59 7.50 -7.90
CA ARG A 19 19.55 8.55 -8.02
C ARG A 19 19.98 9.83 -7.31
N GLU A 20 19.71 10.98 -7.91
CA GLU A 20 19.82 12.27 -7.21
C GLU A 20 18.73 12.34 -6.13
N THR A 21 19.11 12.71 -4.91
CA THR A 21 18.14 13.04 -3.85
C THR A 21 17.31 14.25 -4.28
N PRO A 22 15.99 14.24 -4.11
CA PRO A 22 15.15 15.37 -4.48
C PRO A 22 15.63 16.65 -3.77
N ILE A 23 15.85 17.71 -4.54
CA ILE A 23 16.20 19.03 -4.06
C ILE A 23 14.92 19.73 -3.61
N ASP A 24 14.80 20.06 -2.33
CA ASP A 24 13.70 20.84 -1.77
C ASP A 24 13.62 22.22 -2.46
N ARG A 25 12.50 22.51 -3.14
CA ARG A 25 12.18 23.85 -3.66
C ARG A 25 11.26 24.57 -2.68
N GLU A 26 11.69 25.74 -2.19
CA GLU A 26 10.99 26.58 -1.22
C GLU A 26 9.82 27.36 -1.83
N GLN A 27 8.68 27.39 -1.12
CA GLN A 27 7.55 28.30 -1.33
C GLN A 27 6.91 28.60 0.04
N ASP A 28 6.67 29.88 0.34
CA ASP A 28 6.60 30.38 1.71
C ASP A 28 5.42 29.91 2.58
N GLU A 29 4.26 29.55 2.02
CA GLU A 29 3.12 29.00 2.80
C GLU A 29 3.21 27.49 3.01
N LEU A 30 3.87 26.77 2.09
CA LEU A 30 4.23 25.36 2.27
C LEU A 30 5.23 25.19 3.43
N ASN A 31 5.92 26.25 3.84
CA ASN A 31 6.96 26.17 4.85
C ASN A 31 6.42 25.81 6.25
N SER A 32 5.23 26.24 6.69
CA SER A 32 4.73 25.89 8.03
C SER A 32 4.32 24.41 8.11
N ARG A 33 3.55 23.92 7.14
CA ARG A 33 3.11 22.52 7.06
C ARG A 33 4.28 21.59 6.78
N ARG A 34 5.21 21.94 5.88
CA ARG A 34 6.44 21.17 5.66
C ARG A 34 7.31 21.14 6.90
N ARG A 35 7.44 22.24 7.66
CA ARG A 35 8.14 22.22 8.95
C ARG A 35 7.45 21.27 9.94
N LYS A 36 6.12 21.31 10.05
CA LYS A 36 5.36 20.37 10.89
C LYS A 36 5.59 18.92 10.47
N PHE A 37 5.46 18.61 9.17
CA PHE A 37 5.71 17.28 8.64
C PHE A 37 7.15 16.81 8.88
N LYS A 38 8.13 17.67 8.62
CA LYS A 38 9.56 17.41 8.89
C LYS A 38 9.79 17.15 10.37
N ASN A 39 9.16 17.92 11.26
CA ASN A 39 9.23 17.72 12.70
C ASN A 39 8.65 16.36 13.11
N ILE A 40 7.59 15.88 12.45
CA ILE A 40 7.06 14.52 12.67
C ILE A 40 8.09 13.48 12.21
N LEU A 41 8.64 13.62 10.99
CA LEU A 41 9.67 12.70 10.47
C LEU A 41 10.95 12.65 11.34
N GLU A 42 11.29 13.74 12.01
CA GLU A 42 12.48 13.83 12.87
C GLU A 42 12.22 13.18 14.24
N ASN A 43 11.04 13.37 14.82
CA ASN A 43 10.73 12.94 16.18
C ASN A 43 10.03 11.59 16.29
N ASP A 44 9.32 11.14 15.24
CA ASP A 44 8.60 9.87 15.22
C ASP A 44 9.31 8.87 14.29
N THR A 45 9.96 7.88 14.91
CA THR A 45 10.72 6.85 14.18
C THR A 45 9.82 5.93 13.36
N ASP A 46 8.66 5.54 13.89
CA ASP A 46 7.75 4.63 13.19
C ASP A 46 7.12 5.33 11.99
N PHE A 47 6.68 6.57 12.19
CA PHE A 47 6.17 7.39 11.10
C PHE A 47 7.21 7.54 9.98
N TYR A 48 8.46 7.87 10.32
CA TYR A 48 9.55 7.97 9.36
C TYR A 48 9.73 6.66 8.57
N LEU A 49 9.86 5.53 9.26
CA LEU A 49 10.12 4.24 8.63
C LEU A 49 8.98 3.82 7.72
N LEU A 50 7.73 3.92 8.21
CA LEU A 50 6.55 3.55 7.45
C LEU A 50 6.38 4.47 6.24
N HIS A 51 6.56 5.79 6.40
CA HIS A 51 6.49 6.76 5.28
C HIS A 51 7.51 6.44 4.19
N ARG A 52 8.77 6.16 4.58
CA ARG A 52 9.83 5.78 3.62
C ARG A 52 9.51 4.46 2.92
N CYS A 53 9.02 3.46 3.64
CA CYS A 53 8.62 2.20 3.05
C CYS A 53 7.47 2.39 2.05
N THR A 54 6.46 3.21 2.39
CA THR A 54 5.35 3.53 1.48
C THR A 54 5.83 4.22 0.20
N ASN A 55 6.81 5.13 0.29
CA ASN A 55 7.44 5.75 -0.89
C ASN A 55 8.19 4.73 -1.76
N ILE A 56 8.93 3.80 -1.14
CA ILE A 56 9.61 2.71 -1.87
C ILE A 56 8.57 1.85 -2.60
N SER A 57 7.46 1.51 -1.94
CA SER A 57 6.35 0.76 -2.54
C SER A 57 5.72 1.48 -3.73
N ALA A 58 5.49 2.79 -3.63
CA ALA A 58 4.97 3.59 -4.73
C ALA A 58 5.92 3.55 -5.93
N GLY A 59 7.22 3.71 -5.69
CA GLY A 59 8.25 3.57 -6.72
C GLY A 59 8.30 2.17 -7.36
N TRP A 60 8.13 1.11 -6.57
CA TRP A 60 8.08 -0.26 -7.07
C TRP A 60 6.87 -0.49 -7.98
N LEU A 61 5.67 -0.08 -7.56
CA LEU A 61 4.46 -0.16 -8.38
C LEU A 61 4.57 0.65 -9.68
N SER A 62 5.11 1.88 -9.61
CA SER A 62 5.36 2.71 -10.80
C SER A 62 6.31 2.01 -11.77
N MET A 63 7.39 1.40 -11.27
CA MET A 63 8.36 0.68 -12.09
C MET A 63 7.75 -0.56 -12.75
N LEU A 64 6.93 -1.33 -12.02
CA LEU A 64 6.21 -2.47 -12.57
C LEU A 64 5.26 -2.03 -13.70
N ALA A 65 4.47 -0.99 -13.47
CA ALA A 65 3.57 -0.44 -14.48
C ALA A 65 4.34 0.00 -15.74
N ALA A 66 5.40 0.79 -15.57
CA ALA A 66 6.24 1.25 -16.67
C ALA A 66 6.88 0.10 -17.45
N SER A 67 7.31 -0.95 -16.76
CA SER A 67 7.90 -2.14 -17.39
C SER A 67 6.88 -2.91 -18.21
N VAL A 68 5.62 -3.02 -17.75
CA VAL A 68 4.55 -3.64 -18.56
C VAL A 68 4.26 -2.80 -19.81
N VAL A 69 4.26 -1.46 -19.71
CA VAL A 69 4.12 -0.57 -20.88
C VAL A 69 5.26 -0.76 -21.87
N GLU A 70 6.50 -0.84 -21.38
CA GLU A 70 7.68 -1.09 -22.21
C GLU A 70 7.62 -2.46 -22.89
N ASP A 71 7.15 -3.50 -22.19
CA ASP A 71 6.96 -4.83 -22.77
C ASP A 71 5.94 -4.80 -23.91
N PHE A 72 4.82 -4.08 -23.74
CA PHE A 72 3.82 -3.88 -24.81
C PHE A 72 4.38 -3.15 -26.02
N ALA A 73 5.19 -2.11 -25.81
CA ALA A 73 5.78 -1.36 -26.91
C ALA A 73 6.78 -2.19 -27.73
N ASN A 74 7.44 -3.15 -27.08
CA ASN A 74 8.48 -3.99 -27.68
C ASN A 74 7.97 -5.38 -28.13
N ALA A 75 6.77 -5.78 -27.75
CA ALA A 75 6.16 -7.02 -28.18
C ALA A 75 5.91 -7.03 -29.71
N PRO A 76 5.99 -8.19 -30.38
CA PRO A 76 5.66 -8.29 -31.80
C PRO A 76 4.25 -7.75 -32.06
N LYS A 77 4.07 -6.87 -33.04
CA LYS A 77 2.76 -6.23 -33.35
C LYS A 77 1.61 -7.23 -33.64
N THR A 78 1.93 -8.49 -33.89
CA THR A 78 0.97 -9.56 -34.15
C THR A 78 0.51 -10.30 -32.91
N SER A 79 1.10 -10.08 -31.74
CA SER A 79 0.65 -10.68 -30.47
C SER A 79 -0.36 -9.76 -29.79
N GLU A 80 -1.57 -10.27 -29.55
CA GLU A 80 -2.51 -9.62 -28.64
C GLU A 80 -1.94 -9.64 -27.20
N PRO A 81 -2.11 -8.55 -26.43
CA PRO A 81 -1.77 -8.52 -25.02
C PRO A 81 -2.49 -9.64 -24.26
N LEU A 82 -1.79 -10.27 -23.31
CA LEU A 82 -2.42 -11.21 -22.41
C LEU A 82 -3.38 -10.48 -21.44
N ASP A 83 -4.51 -11.11 -21.09
CA ASP A 83 -5.45 -10.57 -20.09
C ASP A 83 -4.72 -10.20 -18.79
N GLU A 84 -3.75 -11.04 -18.37
CA GLU A 84 -2.91 -10.81 -17.19
C GLU A 84 -2.09 -9.52 -17.29
N GLN A 85 -1.52 -9.22 -18.46
CA GLN A 85 -0.74 -7.99 -18.67
C GLN A 85 -1.65 -6.75 -18.68
N VAL A 86 -2.84 -6.85 -19.26
CA VAL A 86 -3.83 -5.75 -19.26
C VAL A 86 -4.29 -5.46 -17.83
N ALA A 87 -4.64 -6.50 -17.07
CA ALA A 87 -5.02 -6.37 -15.67
C ALA A 87 -3.86 -5.81 -14.82
N ALA A 88 -2.65 -6.34 -14.99
CA ALA A 88 -1.46 -5.87 -14.29
C ALA A 88 -1.19 -4.38 -14.57
N LEU A 89 -1.24 -3.95 -15.83
CA LEU A 89 -1.04 -2.55 -16.17
C LEU A 89 -2.09 -1.64 -15.50
N ALA A 90 -3.37 -2.03 -15.59
CA ALA A 90 -4.46 -1.27 -14.99
C ALA A 90 -4.28 -1.13 -13.48
N PHE A 91 -4.05 -2.24 -12.76
CA PHE A 91 -3.89 -2.21 -11.31
C PHE A 91 -2.58 -1.55 -10.87
N PHE A 92 -1.42 -1.89 -11.43
CA PHE A 92 -0.16 -1.28 -11.00
C PHE A 92 -0.15 0.24 -11.26
N SER A 93 -0.69 0.69 -12.39
CA SER A 93 -0.81 2.13 -12.67
C SER A 93 -1.75 2.81 -11.68
N ARG A 94 -2.92 2.21 -11.43
CA ARG A 94 -3.89 2.77 -10.49
C ARG A 94 -3.35 2.82 -9.06
N LEU A 95 -2.78 1.71 -8.59
CA LEU A 95 -2.19 1.61 -7.25
C LEU A 95 -1.00 2.58 -7.10
N ALA A 96 -0.13 2.70 -8.10
CA ALA A 96 0.98 3.66 -8.04
C ALA A 96 0.46 5.10 -7.90
N ASN A 97 -0.51 5.49 -8.74
CA ASN A 97 -1.07 6.85 -8.72
C ASN A 97 -1.80 7.16 -7.40
N ASP A 98 -2.68 6.26 -6.96
CA ASP A 98 -3.42 6.43 -5.70
C ASP A 98 -2.44 6.48 -4.51
N LEU A 99 -1.37 5.69 -4.54
CA LEU A 99 -0.39 5.69 -3.45
C LEU A 99 0.43 6.99 -3.39
N TRP A 100 0.89 7.50 -4.54
CA TRP A 100 1.54 8.82 -4.59
C TRP A 100 0.60 9.93 -4.11
N ALA A 101 -0.67 9.89 -4.48
CA ALA A 101 -1.67 10.84 -4.01
C ALA A 101 -1.90 10.74 -2.49
N ILE A 102 -1.99 9.52 -1.94
CA ILE A 102 -2.11 9.32 -0.47
C ILE A 102 -0.90 9.90 0.26
N ILE A 103 0.32 9.64 -0.24
CA ILE A 103 1.55 10.19 0.34
C ILE A 103 1.50 11.72 0.33
N GLU A 104 1.17 12.34 -0.80
CA GLU A 104 1.09 13.79 -0.92
C GLU A 104 0.03 14.39 0.01
N LEU A 105 -1.14 13.75 0.12
CA LEU A 105 -2.20 14.18 1.04
C LEU A 105 -1.73 14.12 2.50
N ILE A 106 -0.99 13.08 2.90
CA ILE A 106 -0.41 12.99 4.26
C ILE A 106 0.62 14.09 4.49
N GLU A 107 1.54 14.29 3.54
CA GLU A 107 2.61 15.31 3.63
C GLU A 107 2.06 16.73 3.72
N THR A 108 0.93 16.98 3.05
CA THR A 108 0.26 18.29 3.02
C THR A 108 -0.78 18.46 4.12
N GLY A 109 -1.10 17.39 4.87
CA GLY A 109 -1.95 17.40 6.05
C GLY A 109 -3.43 17.09 5.83
N PHE A 110 -3.82 16.61 4.65
CA PHE A 110 -5.18 16.18 4.31
C PHE A 110 -5.45 14.73 4.75
N ASP A 111 -5.29 14.44 6.04
CA ASP A 111 -5.39 13.07 6.60
C ASP A 111 -6.75 12.41 6.33
N LEU A 112 -7.85 13.17 6.40
CA LEU A 112 -9.19 12.64 6.16
C LEU A 112 -9.38 12.17 4.71
N GLN A 113 -8.90 12.97 3.76
CA GLN A 113 -8.92 12.65 2.33
C GLN A 113 -8.00 11.46 2.04
N ALA A 114 -6.82 11.41 2.68
CA ALA A 114 -5.91 10.27 2.59
C ALA A 114 -6.59 8.97 3.07
N ARG A 115 -7.32 9.00 4.20
CA ARG A 115 -8.10 7.84 4.70
C ARG A 115 -9.19 7.41 3.74
N ALA A 116 -9.94 8.36 3.18
CA ALA A 116 -10.99 8.07 2.22
C ALA A 116 -10.43 7.38 0.97
N LEU A 117 -9.35 7.91 0.40
CA LEU A 117 -8.68 7.33 -0.76
C LEU A 117 -8.07 5.96 -0.45
N THR A 118 -7.51 5.79 0.76
CA THR A 118 -6.94 4.52 1.22
C THR A 118 -7.97 3.40 1.15
N ARG A 119 -9.24 3.62 1.52
CA ARG A 119 -10.27 2.56 1.46
C ARG A 119 -10.39 1.95 0.06
N SER A 120 -10.52 2.80 -0.96
CA SER A 120 -10.60 2.33 -2.35
C SER A 120 -9.29 1.68 -2.79
N TYR A 121 -8.16 2.23 -2.37
CA TYR A 121 -6.84 1.64 -2.63
C TYR A 121 -6.73 0.19 -2.12
N LEU A 122 -7.17 -0.09 -0.87
CA LEU A 122 -7.10 -1.45 -0.30
C LEU A 122 -8.00 -2.44 -1.07
N GLU A 123 -9.18 -2.00 -1.51
CA GLU A 123 -10.07 -2.81 -2.35
C GLU A 123 -9.43 -3.16 -3.69
N HIS A 124 -8.69 -2.22 -4.31
CA HIS A 124 -7.92 -2.49 -5.52
C HIS A 124 -6.77 -3.48 -5.29
N VAL A 125 -6.09 -3.42 -4.14
CA VAL A 125 -5.04 -4.39 -3.78
C VAL A 125 -5.63 -5.79 -3.66
N ASP A 126 -6.74 -5.94 -2.94
CA ASP A 126 -7.41 -7.24 -2.78
C ASP A 126 -7.95 -7.77 -4.12
N ALA A 127 -8.43 -6.88 -5.00
CA ALA A 127 -8.90 -7.26 -6.33
C ALA A 127 -7.77 -7.80 -7.19
N LEU A 128 -6.60 -7.15 -7.16
CA LEU A 128 -5.40 -7.61 -7.85
C LEU A 128 -4.94 -8.97 -7.33
N ILE A 129 -4.87 -9.16 -6.00
CA ILE A 129 -4.52 -10.46 -5.39
C ILE A 129 -5.46 -11.55 -5.92
N CYS A 130 -6.78 -11.29 -5.93
CA CYS A 130 -7.74 -12.27 -6.43
C CYS A 130 -7.57 -12.53 -7.93
N CYS A 131 -7.26 -11.52 -8.75
CA CYS A 131 -7.00 -11.72 -10.18
C CYS A 131 -5.76 -12.61 -10.40
N ILE A 132 -4.67 -12.37 -9.68
CA ILE A 132 -3.44 -13.20 -9.78
C ILE A 132 -3.76 -14.69 -9.52
N GLN A 133 -4.71 -14.97 -8.63
CA GLN A 133 -5.08 -16.33 -8.23
C GLN A 133 -6.28 -16.91 -8.99
N ASP A 134 -6.98 -16.12 -9.81
CA ASP A 134 -8.18 -16.54 -10.55
C ASP A 134 -8.18 -15.94 -11.97
N LYS A 135 -7.88 -16.80 -12.94
CA LYS A 135 -7.82 -16.42 -14.36
C LYS A 135 -9.18 -16.05 -14.93
N GLU A 136 -10.27 -16.66 -14.47
CA GLU A 136 -11.61 -16.34 -14.97
C GLU A 136 -12.06 -14.98 -14.42
N LEU A 137 -11.75 -14.68 -13.15
CA LEU A 137 -11.95 -13.35 -12.60
C LEU A 137 -11.14 -12.29 -13.36
N THR A 138 -9.88 -12.59 -13.72
CA THR A 138 -9.04 -11.69 -14.52
C THR A 138 -9.67 -11.39 -15.88
N LYS A 139 -10.19 -12.41 -16.58
CA LYS A 139 -10.91 -12.23 -17.85
C LYS A 139 -12.17 -11.39 -17.69
N GLU A 140 -12.96 -11.63 -16.65
CA GLU A 140 -14.16 -10.83 -16.38
C GLU A 140 -13.80 -9.37 -16.09
N PHE A 141 -12.70 -9.10 -15.37
CA PHE A 141 -12.20 -7.75 -15.14
C PHE A 141 -11.80 -7.06 -16.46
N VAL A 142 -10.99 -7.72 -17.29
CA VAL A 142 -10.50 -7.15 -18.56
C VAL A 142 -11.64 -6.87 -19.54
N ARG A 143 -12.71 -7.69 -19.51
CA ARG A 143 -13.90 -7.48 -20.35
C ARG A 143 -14.81 -6.38 -19.85
N ALA A 144 -14.74 -6.02 -18.57
CA ALA A 144 -15.57 -4.99 -17.94
C ALA A 144 -15.07 -3.57 -18.26
N VAL A 145 -14.96 -3.25 -19.55
CA VAL A 145 -14.44 -1.96 -20.05
C VAL A 145 -15.48 -0.85 -19.91
N GLU A 146 -16.74 -1.18 -20.18
CA GLU A 146 -17.84 -0.20 -20.10
C GLU A 146 -18.24 0.07 -18.63
N PRO A 147 -18.66 1.30 -18.28
CA PRO A 147 -19.00 1.67 -16.92
C PRO A 147 -20.04 0.76 -16.25
N GLU A 148 -21.06 0.33 -16.99
CA GLU A 148 -22.11 -0.57 -16.51
C GLU A 148 -21.57 -1.95 -16.16
N ASP A 149 -20.72 -2.51 -17.02
CA ASP A 149 -20.10 -3.82 -16.82
C ASP A 149 -19.09 -3.78 -15.67
N SER A 150 -18.33 -2.69 -15.56
CA SER A 150 -17.45 -2.43 -14.42
C SER A 150 -18.24 -2.41 -13.11
N ASN A 151 -19.32 -1.64 -13.03
CA ASN A 151 -20.17 -1.60 -11.84
C ASN A 151 -20.74 -2.99 -11.51
N ALA A 152 -21.20 -3.74 -12.51
CA ALA A 152 -21.68 -5.10 -12.32
C ALA A 152 -20.58 -6.03 -11.77
N PHE A 153 -19.35 -5.94 -12.29
CA PHE A 153 -18.19 -6.67 -11.79
C PHE A 153 -17.90 -6.34 -10.32
N TRP A 154 -17.81 -5.05 -9.96
CA TRP A 154 -17.58 -4.59 -8.59
C TRP A 154 -18.69 -5.08 -7.63
N HIS A 155 -19.95 -4.99 -8.04
CA HIS A 155 -21.05 -5.51 -7.24
C HIS A 155 -21.02 -7.04 -7.08
N LYS A 156 -20.71 -7.78 -8.15
CA LYS A 156 -20.68 -9.24 -8.16
C LYS A 156 -19.55 -9.79 -7.29
N TYR A 157 -18.33 -9.29 -7.44
CA TYR A 157 -17.13 -9.87 -6.85
C TYR A 157 -16.56 -9.11 -5.66
N ILE A 158 -16.81 -7.80 -5.56
CA ILE A 158 -16.07 -6.93 -4.65
C ILE A 158 -16.91 -6.50 -3.45
N SER A 159 -18.20 -6.24 -3.67
CA SER A 159 -19.11 -5.80 -2.61
C SER A 159 -19.12 -6.72 -1.37
N LYS A 160 -19.38 -6.11 -0.20
CA LYS A 160 -19.61 -6.81 1.08
C LYS A 160 -18.43 -7.66 1.56
N ASN A 161 -17.20 -7.15 1.46
CA ASN A 161 -15.98 -7.82 1.92
C ASN A 161 -15.69 -9.17 1.25
N LYS A 162 -16.29 -9.45 0.08
CA LYS A 162 -16.10 -10.72 -0.63
C LYS A 162 -14.65 -10.96 -1.00
N LEU A 163 -13.93 -9.94 -1.47
CA LEU A 163 -12.51 -10.07 -1.80
C LEU A 163 -11.66 -10.30 -0.56
N LYS A 164 -11.89 -9.55 0.53
CA LYS A 164 -11.18 -9.74 1.79
C LYS A 164 -11.26 -11.20 2.26
N VAL A 165 -12.46 -11.80 2.23
CA VAL A 165 -12.65 -13.21 2.59
C VAL A 165 -11.87 -14.13 1.64
N ARG A 166 -11.91 -13.89 0.33
CA ARG A 166 -11.14 -14.68 -0.65
C ARG A 166 -9.64 -14.58 -0.41
N VAL A 167 -9.11 -13.39 -0.12
CA VAL A 167 -7.70 -13.17 0.21
C VAL A 167 -7.34 -13.92 1.49
N SER A 168 -8.14 -13.81 2.56
CA SER A 168 -7.89 -14.52 3.82
C SER A 168 -7.87 -16.04 3.63
N ILE A 169 -8.78 -16.60 2.82
CA ILE A 169 -8.79 -18.04 2.47
C ILE A 169 -7.51 -18.41 1.72
N PHE A 170 -7.19 -17.68 0.64
CA PHE A 170 -6.00 -17.94 -0.17
C PHE A 170 -4.71 -17.93 0.65
N ILE A 171 -4.51 -16.89 1.47
CA ILE A 171 -3.32 -16.77 2.30
C ILE A 171 -3.25 -17.92 3.30
N SER A 172 -4.37 -18.25 3.96
CA SER A 172 -4.46 -19.36 4.93
C SER A 172 -4.09 -20.71 4.30
N GLU A 173 -4.57 -20.97 3.08
CA GLU A 173 -4.22 -22.16 2.31
C GLU A 173 -2.73 -22.20 1.94
N LYS A 174 -2.17 -21.07 1.48
CA LYS A 174 -0.76 -20.96 1.11
C LYS A 174 0.20 -21.17 2.27
N ILE A 175 -0.12 -20.65 3.45
CA ILE A 175 0.71 -20.83 4.66
C ILE A 175 0.46 -22.17 5.36
N GLY A 176 -0.52 -22.96 4.90
CA GLY A 176 -0.87 -24.25 5.50
C GLY A 176 -1.56 -24.16 6.86
N VAL A 177 -2.16 -23.00 7.20
CA VAL A 177 -2.86 -22.78 8.47
C VAL A 177 -4.34 -22.58 8.19
N GLN A 178 -5.11 -23.68 8.20
CA GLN A 178 -6.56 -23.62 7.99
C GLN A 178 -7.26 -22.80 9.08
N ASN A 179 -8.27 -22.03 8.70
CA ASN A 179 -9.05 -21.15 9.58
C ASN A 179 -8.23 -20.10 10.33
N SER A 180 -7.07 -19.71 9.79
CA SER A 180 -6.27 -18.63 10.36
C SER A 180 -7.00 -17.30 10.20
N LYS A 181 -7.10 -16.55 11.31
CA LYS A 181 -7.53 -15.15 11.29
C LYS A 181 -6.37 -14.18 11.05
N LEU A 182 -5.19 -14.68 10.68
CA LEU A 182 -3.97 -13.86 10.59
C LEU A 182 -4.14 -12.63 9.69
N VAL A 183 -4.71 -12.80 8.50
CA VAL A 183 -4.96 -11.68 7.57
C VAL A 183 -5.90 -10.65 8.20
N ASP A 184 -6.97 -11.11 8.86
CA ASP A 184 -7.94 -10.23 9.51
C ASP A 184 -7.32 -9.51 10.70
N ILE A 185 -6.58 -10.21 11.57
CA ILE A 185 -5.90 -9.65 12.75
C ILE A 185 -4.92 -8.55 12.34
N LEU A 186 -4.11 -8.78 11.31
CA LEU A 186 -3.18 -7.75 10.83
C LEU A 186 -3.90 -6.53 10.27
N ARG A 187 -5.12 -6.69 9.73
CA ARG A 187 -5.89 -5.61 9.10
C ARG A 187 -6.86 -4.90 10.05
N GLU A 188 -7.31 -5.56 11.12
CA GLU A 188 -8.45 -5.14 11.96
C GLU A 188 -8.24 -3.78 12.64
N ASP A 189 -7.16 -3.61 13.41
CA ASP A 189 -6.82 -2.35 14.08
C ASP A 189 -6.65 -1.18 13.08
N ALA A 190 -6.14 -1.53 11.91
CA ALA A 190 -5.79 -0.63 10.83
C ALA A 190 -7.05 -0.13 10.07
N GLU A 191 -8.05 -1.00 9.89
CA GLU A 191 -9.34 -0.69 9.23
C GLU A 191 -10.33 0.02 10.17
N LEU A 192 -10.41 -0.39 11.44
CA LEU A 192 -11.29 0.22 12.45
C LEU A 192 -11.00 1.71 12.65
N SER A 193 -9.71 2.04 12.76
CA SER A 193 -9.23 3.42 12.91
C SER A 193 -9.54 4.30 11.69
N GLY A 194 -9.59 3.71 10.50
CA GLY A 194 -9.96 4.41 9.26
C GLY A 194 -11.47 4.66 9.12
N SER A 195 -12.30 3.66 9.46
CA SER A 195 -13.73 3.71 9.20
C SER A 195 -14.52 4.60 10.16
N MET A 196 -14.11 4.75 11.43
CA MET A 196 -14.83 5.57 12.40
C MET A 196 -14.67 7.08 12.16
N LEU A 197 -13.47 7.51 11.75
CA LEU A 197 -13.13 8.93 11.56
C LEU A 197 -13.78 9.57 10.33
N LEU A 198 -14.15 8.75 9.33
CA LEU A 198 -14.79 9.19 8.10
C LEU A 198 -16.31 9.36 8.22
N HIS A 199 -16.92 8.93 9.34
CA HIS A 199 -18.35 9.07 9.51
C HIS A 199 -18.72 10.53 9.77
N PRO A 200 -19.63 11.17 9.00
CA PRO A 200 -19.92 12.61 9.10
C PRO A 200 -20.26 13.08 10.50
N THR A 201 -20.97 12.25 11.27
CA THR A 201 -21.35 12.52 12.66
C THR A 201 -20.18 12.46 13.65
N VAL A 202 -19.17 11.62 13.38
CA VAL A 202 -17.93 11.57 14.18
C VAL A 202 -17.05 12.77 13.83
N THR A 203 -16.92 13.10 12.55
CA THR A 203 -16.19 14.30 12.09
C THR A 203 -16.83 15.58 12.64
N ALA A 204 -18.15 15.69 12.61
CA ALA A 204 -18.89 16.83 13.18
C ALA A 204 -18.76 16.88 14.71
N GLY A 205 -18.81 15.72 15.39
CA GLY A 205 -18.61 15.60 16.83
C GLY A 205 -17.22 16.03 17.27
N LEU A 206 -16.17 15.59 16.56
CA LEU A 206 -14.78 16.02 16.79
C LEU A 206 -14.64 17.53 16.54
N SER A 207 -15.19 18.04 15.45
CA SER A 207 -15.16 19.48 15.14
C SER A 207 -15.86 20.33 16.20
N THR A 208 -16.92 19.80 16.82
CA THR A 208 -17.66 20.47 17.89
C THR A 208 -16.93 20.37 19.23
N ALA A 209 -16.34 19.21 19.55
CA ALA A 209 -15.64 18.96 20.80
C ALA A 209 -14.30 19.71 20.89
N PHE A 210 -13.61 19.87 19.78
CA PHE A 210 -12.38 20.66 19.70
C PHE A 210 -12.64 22.13 19.35
N GLY A 211 -13.88 22.47 18.99
CA GLY A 211 -14.32 23.72 18.36
C GLY A 211 -14.35 24.97 19.23
N ASN A 212 -13.92 24.92 20.49
CA ASN A 212 -13.97 26.08 21.37
C ASN A 212 -12.71 26.27 22.22
N GLU A 213 -12.35 27.55 22.30
CA GLU A 213 -11.33 28.25 23.11
C GLU A 213 -10.04 28.57 22.36
N ASP A 214 -9.97 29.78 21.79
CA ASP A 214 -8.77 30.57 21.44
C ASP A 214 -7.53 29.76 20.99
N GLY A 215 -7.77 28.69 20.23
CA GLY A 215 -6.79 27.73 19.76
C GLY A 215 -6.45 28.00 18.30
N ASP A 216 -5.16 27.94 17.98
CA ASP A 216 -4.63 28.16 16.64
C ASP A 216 -5.39 27.29 15.64
N TYR A 217 -6.05 27.91 14.65
CA TYR A 217 -6.96 27.28 13.68
C TYR A 217 -6.34 26.05 12.97
N GLU A 218 -5.02 25.94 12.99
CA GLU A 218 -4.24 24.83 12.44
C GLU A 218 -4.26 23.54 13.29
N SER A 219 -4.85 23.51 14.48
CA SER A 219 -4.85 22.31 15.35
C SER A 219 -6.00 21.34 15.10
N TYR A 220 -6.97 21.68 14.24
CA TYR A 220 -8.12 20.82 13.99
C TYR A 220 -7.83 19.74 12.94
N PRO A 221 -8.22 18.47 13.18
CA PRO A 221 -8.00 17.37 12.24
C PRO A 221 -8.86 17.43 10.96
N ILE A 222 -9.77 18.41 10.86
CA ILE A 222 -10.54 18.73 9.65
C ILE A 222 -9.83 19.72 8.73
N PHE A 223 -8.82 20.44 9.23
CA PHE A 223 -8.03 21.37 8.45
C PHE A 223 -6.69 20.75 8.07
N PRO A 224 -6.11 21.14 6.92
CA PRO A 224 -4.87 20.55 6.42
C PRO A 224 -3.68 20.82 7.33
N THR A 225 -3.38 19.85 8.17
CA THR A 225 -2.24 19.85 9.09
C THR A 225 -1.68 18.43 9.15
N PRO A 226 -0.39 18.19 8.87
CA PRO A 226 0.22 16.87 9.00
C PRO A 226 0.09 16.32 10.43
N LEU A 227 -0.30 15.05 10.57
CA LEU A 227 -0.54 14.41 11.86
C LEU A 227 0.29 13.13 11.99
N ALA A 228 0.88 12.88 13.16
CA ALA A 228 1.53 11.61 13.45
C ALA A 228 0.54 10.42 13.35
N ALA A 229 -0.75 10.68 13.59
CA ALA A 229 -1.82 9.69 13.45
C ALA A 229 -1.97 9.10 12.03
N SER A 230 -1.39 9.72 10.99
CA SER A 230 -1.32 9.14 9.64
C SER A 230 -0.47 7.87 9.59
N VAL A 231 0.32 7.57 10.63
CA VAL A 231 1.06 6.31 10.78
C VAL A 231 0.16 5.09 10.64
N GLY A 232 -1.10 5.18 11.09
CA GLY A 232 -2.09 4.12 10.92
C GLY A 232 -2.38 3.82 9.45
N ILE A 233 -2.53 4.86 8.63
CA ILE A 233 -2.79 4.74 7.19
C ILE A 233 -1.64 4.02 6.49
N LEU A 234 -0.41 4.50 6.75
CA LEU A 234 0.81 3.96 6.15
C LEU A 234 0.99 2.48 6.50
N ARG A 235 0.74 2.12 7.77
CA ARG A 235 0.78 0.73 8.24
C ARG A 235 -0.25 -0.13 7.52
N THR A 236 -1.51 0.31 7.44
CA THR A 236 -2.58 -0.44 6.75
C THR A 236 -2.22 -0.73 5.29
N ILE A 237 -1.70 0.27 4.58
CA ILE A 237 -1.25 0.13 3.20
C ILE A 237 -0.13 -0.89 3.09
N LEU A 238 0.89 -0.80 3.94
CA LEU A 238 2.04 -1.71 3.91
C LEU A 238 1.65 -3.16 4.24
N ILE A 239 0.68 -3.39 5.13
CA ILE A 239 0.13 -4.73 5.38
C ILE A 239 -0.52 -5.30 4.12
N HIS A 240 -1.33 -4.52 3.40
CA HIS A 240 -1.98 -4.99 2.18
C HIS A 240 -0.96 -5.24 1.06
N LEU A 241 0.03 -4.38 0.95
CA LEU A 241 1.12 -4.54 0.00
C LEU A 241 2.05 -5.71 0.32
N PHE A 242 2.22 -6.05 1.60
CA PHE A 242 2.90 -7.27 2.02
C PHE A 242 2.16 -8.50 1.50
N TRP A 243 0.82 -8.53 1.65
CA TRP A 243 0.01 -9.61 1.11
C TRP A 243 0.01 -9.68 -0.42
N LEU A 244 0.03 -8.53 -1.10
CA LEU A 244 0.20 -8.49 -2.54
C LEU A 244 1.55 -9.06 -2.97
N TRP A 245 2.64 -8.63 -2.33
CA TRP A 245 3.98 -9.16 -2.58
C TRP A 245 4.04 -10.67 -2.36
N PHE A 246 3.45 -11.15 -1.26
CA PHE A 246 3.35 -12.57 -0.97
C PHE A 246 2.56 -13.34 -2.04
N ALA A 247 1.42 -12.79 -2.49
CA ALA A 247 0.59 -13.39 -3.54
C ALA A 247 1.27 -13.38 -4.92
N MET A 248 2.11 -12.38 -5.19
CA MET A 248 2.85 -12.25 -6.44
C MET A 248 4.02 -13.23 -6.57
N GLU A 249 4.61 -13.69 -5.45
CA GLU A 249 5.80 -14.54 -5.44
C GLU A 249 6.90 -14.05 -6.41
N SER A 250 7.16 -14.77 -7.49
CA SER A 250 8.18 -14.47 -8.50
C SER A 250 7.67 -13.67 -9.71
N LEU A 251 6.39 -13.26 -9.70
CA LEU A 251 5.89 -12.25 -10.64
C LEU A 251 6.63 -10.93 -10.41
N PRO A 252 6.88 -10.13 -11.46
CA PRO A 252 6.34 -10.24 -12.82
C PRO A 252 7.12 -11.16 -13.78
N LYS A 253 8.29 -11.68 -13.39
CA LYS A 253 9.22 -12.37 -14.31
C LYS A 253 8.93 -13.86 -14.51
N ILE A 254 8.42 -14.51 -13.46
CA ILE A 254 8.06 -15.93 -13.48
C ILE A 254 6.62 -16.01 -13.02
N ALA A 255 5.86 -16.90 -13.66
CA ALA A 255 4.46 -17.16 -13.34
C ALA A 255 4.27 -17.43 -11.83
N ALA A 256 3.24 -16.83 -11.24
CA ALA A 256 2.78 -17.14 -9.90
C ALA A 256 1.25 -17.10 -9.85
N GLY A 257 0.66 -17.90 -8.97
CA GLY A 257 -0.79 -18.13 -8.98
C GLY A 257 -1.25 -18.74 -10.30
N GLN A 258 -2.34 -18.20 -10.86
CA GLN A 258 -2.88 -18.58 -12.17
C GLN A 258 -2.35 -17.70 -13.31
N TRP A 259 -1.64 -16.62 -12.98
CA TRP A 259 -1.05 -15.72 -13.96
C TRP A 259 0.22 -16.31 -14.58
N ARG A 260 0.39 -16.05 -15.87
CA ARG A 260 1.67 -16.27 -16.57
C ARG A 260 2.66 -15.17 -16.21
N SER A 261 3.92 -15.33 -16.63
CA SER A 261 4.88 -14.21 -16.62
C SER A 261 4.27 -12.99 -17.32
N LEU A 262 4.41 -11.82 -16.72
CA LEU A 262 3.91 -10.57 -17.27
C LEU A 262 4.86 -9.98 -18.32
N PHE A 263 6.12 -10.40 -18.33
CA PHE A 263 7.10 -9.93 -19.31
C PHE A 263 7.35 -10.99 -20.36
N LEU A 264 7.09 -10.64 -21.61
CA LEU A 264 7.27 -11.49 -22.78
C LEU A 264 8.65 -11.29 -23.41
N THR A 265 9.25 -10.10 -23.26
CA THR A 265 10.54 -9.79 -23.85
C THR A 265 11.72 -10.25 -22.99
N ASP A 266 12.73 -10.85 -23.63
CA ASP A 266 13.97 -11.27 -22.94
C ASP A 266 14.68 -10.11 -22.25
N ALA A 267 14.56 -8.88 -22.79
CA ALA A 267 15.13 -7.68 -22.21
C ALA A 267 14.58 -7.41 -20.80
N LEU A 268 13.26 -7.51 -20.61
CA LEU A 268 12.63 -7.28 -19.31
C LEU A 268 12.72 -8.48 -18.38
N GLN A 269 12.69 -9.71 -18.91
CA GLN A 269 12.95 -10.91 -18.12
C GLN A 269 14.35 -10.89 -17.49
N ASN A 270 15.35 -10.37 -18.21
CA ASN A 270 16.74 -10.27 -17.75
C ASN A 270 17.12 -8.89 -17.18
N ASN A 271 16.15 -8.00 -16.96
CA ASN A 271 16.41 -6.65 -16.48
C ASN A 271 16.90 -6.66 -15.03
N ARG A 272 18.15 -6.22 -14.81
CA ARG A 272 18.81 -6.21 -13.49
C ARG A 272 18.24 -5.18 -12.53
N GLU A 273 17.69 -4.08 -13.04
CA GLU A 273 17.06 -3.06 -12.20
C GLU A 273 15.77 -3.59 -11.56
N LEU A 274 14.98 -4.35 -12.33
CA LEU A 274 13.80 -5.04 -11.80
C LEU A 274 14.16 -6.02 -10.66
N ASP A 275 15.25 -6.80 -10.83
CA ASP A 275 15.72 -7.70 -9.78
C ASP A 275 16.23 -6.95 -8.56
N ARG A 276 16.99 -5.86 -8.78
CA ARG A 276 17.49 -5.01 -7.70
C ARG A 276 16.33 -4.45 -6.87
N PHE A 277 15.30 -3.92 -7.52
CA PHE A 277 14.13 -3.37 -6.84
C PHE A 277 13.31 -4.43 -6.11
N ALA A 278 13.10 -5.61 -6.72
CA ALA A 278 12.44 -6.73 -6.05
C ALA A 278 13.19 -7.15 -4.77
N ASN A 279 14.52 -7.19 -4.82
CA ASN A 279 15.36 -7.48 -3.66
C ASN A 279 15.25 -6.40 -2.58
N ILE A 280 15.27 -5.12 -2.94
CA ILE A 280 15.05 -4.01 -1.99
C ILE A 280 13.69 -4.15 -1.31
N TYR A 281 12.65 -4.46 -2.10
CA TYR A 281 11.29 -4.60 -1.61
C TYR A 281 11.12 -5.79 -0.65
N SER A 282 11.74 -6.93 -0.98
CA SER A 282 11.78 -8.08 -0.08
C SER A 282 12.54 -7.79 1.23
N LYS A 283 13.72 -7.15 1.14
CA LYS A 283 14.48 -6.70 2.33
C LYS A 283 13.68 -5.73 3.19
N MET A 284 12.94 -4.82 2.56
CA MET A 284 12.09 -3.85 3.25
C MET A 284 11.00 -4.56 4.07
N PHE A 285 10.26 -5.50 3.49
CA PHE A 285 9.26 -6.25 4.26
C PHE A 285 9.86 -7.14 5.34
N GLY A 286 11.01 -7.79 5.07
CA GLY A 286 11.76 -8.51 6.10
C GLY A 286 12.09 -7.59 7.30
N PHE A 287 12.64 -6.41 7.02
CA PHE A 287 12.94 -5.42 8.05
C PHE A 287 11.70 -4.96 8.83
N LEU A 288 10.59 -4.69 8.13
CA LEU A 288 9.34 -4.28 8.77
C LEU A 288 8.77 -5.37 9.70
N LEU A 289 8.90 -6.65 9.32
CA LEU A 289 8.49 -7.78 10.15
C LEU A 289 9.41 -7.98 11.35
N ASP A 290 10.73 -7.97 11.13
CA ASP A 290 11.74 -8.17 12.17
C ASP A 290 11.66 -7.11 13.28
N ASN A 291 11.24 -5.89 12.91
CA ASN A 291 11.07 -4.78 13.84
C ASN A 291 9.60 -4.57 14.27
N GLN A 292 8.70 -5.52 13.95
CA GLN A 292 7.28 -5.50 14.32
C GLN A 292 6.53 -4.23 13.89
N LEU A 293 6.95 -3.55 12.83
CA LEU A 293 6.37 -2.27 12.40
C LEU A 293 4.99 -2.44 11.71
N LEU A 294 4.69 -3.65 11.26
CA LEU A 294 3.39 -4.03 10.68
C LEU A 294 2.37 -4.53 11.72
N MET A 295 2.78 -4.73 12.97
CA MET A 295 1.94 -5.29 14.03
C MET A 295 2.04 -4.42 15.27
N ILE A 296 0.91 -3.98 15.82
CA ILE A 296 0.92 -3.46 17.18
C ILE A 296 0.84 -4.68 18.10
N VAL A 297 1.98 -5.18 18.57
CA VAL A 297 1.98 -6.18 19.65
C VAL A 297 1.56 -5.45 20.91
N SER A 298 0.30 -5.62 21.30
CA SER A 298 -0.15 -5.16 22.60
C SER A 298 0.47 -6.06 23.67
N ASP A 299 1.33 -5.50 24.52
CA ASP A 299 1.95 -6.17 25.69
C ASP A 299 0.93 -6.66 26.74
N SER A 300 -0.37 -6.66 26.44
CA SER A 300 -1.46 -6.95 27.38
C SER A 300 -2.08 -8.33 27.15
N ASN A 301 -1.26 -9.36 26.95
CA ASN A 301 -1.67 -10.75 27.16
C ASN A 301 -0.53 -11.50 27.86
N GLU A 302 -0.25 -11.12 29.11
CA GLU A 302 0.18 -12.12 30.09
C GLU A 302 -0.92 -13.19 30.13
N VAL A 303 -0.69 -14.27 29.39
CA VAL A 303 -1.44 -15.51 29.56
C VAL A 303 -1.22 -15.91 31.02
N PRO A 304 -2.26 -16.01 31.87
CA PRO A 304 -2.09 -16.57 33.19
C PRO A 304 -1.57 -17.98 32.97
N ILE A 305 -0.35 -18.25 33.44
CA ILE A 305 0.16 -19.61 33.55
C ILE A 305 -0.80 -20.32 34.50
N ALA A 306 -1.76 -21.04 33.94
CA ALA A 306 -2.56 -21.97 34.70
C ALA A 306 -1.65 -23.13 35.11
N GLY A 307 -1.16 -23.11 36.35
CA GLY A 307 -0.54 -24.28 36.94
C GLY A 307 0.44 -24.00 38.09
N SER A 308 -0.09 -23.88 39.30
CA SER A 308 0.40 -24.60 40.50
C SER A 308 -0.65 -24.54 41.60
#